data_AF-A0A954UMW3-F1
#
_entry.id   AF-A0A954UMW3-F1
#
_cell.length_a   1.000
_cell.length_b   1.000
_cell.length_c   1.000
_cell.angle_alpha   90.00
_cell.angle_beta   90.00
_cell.angle_gamma   90.00
#
_symmetry.space_group_name_H-M   'P 1'
#
loop_
_entity.id
_entity.type
_entity.pdbx_description
1 polymer ?
#
loop_
_entity_poly.entity_id
_entity_poly.type
_entity_poly.pdbx_seq_one_letter_code
_entity_poly.pdbx_strand_id
1 'polypeptide(L)' 'MTRLPRPGDRIRLISMHDDPAPIDAGQTGSVVMVSSFGQGNQRWHQIDVSWDNGRSLMLVSPPDTFEIISGDK' A
#
# COMPACT_ATOMS: atom_id res chain seq x y z
N MET A 1 8.76 -13.31 -0.02
CA MET A 1 8.26 -12.47 -1.13
C MET A 1 6.81 -12.17 -0.84
N THR A 2 6.48 -10.94 -0.47
CA THR A 2 5.09 -10.53 -0.19
C THR A 2 4.38 -10.38 -1.54
N ARG A 3 3.22 -11.03 -1.72
CA ARG A 3 2.39 -10.86 -2.92
C ARG A 3 1.87 -9.43 -3.04
N LEU A 4 1.52 -8.98 -4.24
CA LEU A 4 0.76 -7.75 -4.43
C LEU A 4 -0.61 -7.87 -3.70
N PRO A 5 -1.05 -6.85 -2.96
CA PRO A 5 -2.34 -6.89 -2.29
C PRO A 5 -3.47 -6.84 -3.31
N ARG A 6 -4.67 -7.18 -2.85
CA ARG A 6 -5.92 -7.09 -3.59
C ARG A 6 -6.90 -6.21 -2.82
N PRO A 7 -7.90 -5.62 -3.49
CA PRO A 7 -9.03 -5.01 -2.80
C PRO A 7 -9.57 -5.95 -1.69
N GLY A 8 -9.79 -5.39 -0.50
CA GLY A 8 -10.21 -6.13 0.70
C GLY A 8 -9.05 -6.61 1.59
N ASP A 9 -7.84 -6.78 1.07
CA ASP A 9 -6.69 -7.15 1.89
C ASP A 9 -6.39 -6.04 2.93
N ARG A 10 -6.08 -6.45 4.15
CA ARG A 10 -5.60 -5.58 5.22
C ARG A 10 -4.10 -5.48 5.18
N ILE A 11 -3.58 -4.26 5.22
CA ILE A 11 -2.15 -4.00 5.21
C ILE A 11 -1.71 -3.20 6.43
N ARG A 12 -0.42 -3.31 6.74
CA ARG A 12 0.30 -2.42 7.66
C ARG A 12 1.42 -1.73 6.90
N LEU A 13 1.53 -0.42 7.03
CA LEU A 13 2.64 0.33 6.44
C LEU A 13 3.94 0.01 7.17
N ILE A 14 5.01 -0.24 6.40
CA ILE A 14 6.37 -0.40 6.92
C ILE A 14 7.16 0.90 6.71
N SER A 15 7.14 1.45 5.49
CA SER A 15 7.84 2.69 5.16
C SER A 15 7.19 3.39 3.97
N MET A 16 7.11 4.71 4.05
CA MET A 16 6.72 5.62 2.96
C MET A 16 7.82 6.67 2.82
N HIS A 17 8.44 6.74 1.65
CA HIS A 17 9.58 7.63 1.42
C HIS A 17 9.15 8.89 0.65
N ASP A 18 9.85 10.00 0.88
CA ASP A 18 9.71 11.25 0.11
C ASP A 18 8.31 11.91 0.08
N ASP A 19 7.38 11.53 0.97
CA ASP A 19 6.09 12.24 1.12
C ASP A 19 6.20 13.34 2.20
N PRO A 20 5.79 14.61 1.93
CA PRO A 20 5.82 15.70 2.92
C PRO A 20 4.91 15.48 4.14
N ALA A 21 3.89 14.62 4.01
CA ALA A 21 2.95 14.27 5.06
C ALA A 21 2.65 12.76 4.98
N PRO A 22 3.61 11.90 5.35
CA PRO A 22 3.51 10.46 5.14
C PRO A 22 2.42 9.83 6.02
N ILE A 23 2.02 8.62 5.66
CA ILE A 23 1.37 7.70 6.60
C ILE A 23 2.47 7.19 7.56
N ASP A 24 2.19 7.15 8.86
CA ASP A 24 3.18 6.69 9.83
C ASP A 24 3.36 5.17 9.74
N ALA A 25 4.61 4.70 9.91
CA ALA A 25 4.90 3.28 10.00
C ALA A 25 4.08 2.62 11.12
N GLY A 26 3.54 1.44 10.83
CA GLY A 26 2.66 0.70 11.74
C GLY A 26 1.17 1.00 11.58
N GLN A 27 0.78 2.06 10.86
CA GLN A 27 -0.62 2.31 10.55
C GLN A 27 -1.19 1.22 9.64
N THR A 28 -2.46 0.92 9.85
CA THR A 28 -3.18 -0.14 9.14
C THR A 28 -4.35 0.40 8.34
N GLY A 29 -4.71 -0.32 7.28
CA GLY A 29 -5.79 0.06 6.40
C GLY A 29 -6.25 -1.09 5.51
N SER A 30 -7.38 -0.88 4.85
CA SER A 30 -7.94 -1.82 3.87
C SER A 30 -7.62 -1.35 2.47
N VAL A 31 -7.08 -2.24 1.64
CA VAL A 31 -6.83 -1.95 0.23
C VAL A 31 -8.18 -1.80 -0.48
N VAL A 32 -8.33 -0.71 -1.22
CA VAL A 32 -9.54 -0.39 -1.98
C VAL A 32 -9.34 -0.70 -3.46
N MET A 33 -8.17 -0.35 -4.00
CA MET A 33 -7.83 -0.54 -5.41
C MET A 33 -6.33 -0.74 -5.56
N VAL A 34 -5.94 -1.48 -6.61
CA VAL A 34 -4.53 -1.62 -7.01
C VAL A 34 -4.43 -1.41 -8.51
N SER A 35 -3.61 -0.42 -8.89
CA SER A 35 -3.30 -0.10 -10.29
C SER A 35 -1.84 -0.41 -10.57
N SER A 36 -1.55 -1.04 -11.71
CA SER A 36 -0.19 -1.44 -12.10
C SER A 36 0.29 -0.59 -13.26
N PHE A 37 1.50 -0.06 -13.15
CA PHE A 37 2.13 0.82 -14.12
C PHE A 37 3.54 0.35 -14.47
N GLY A 38 4.05 0.82 -15.61
CA GLY A 38 5.35 0.41 -16.12
C GLY A 38 5.41 -1.02 -16.65
N GLN A 39 6.59 -1.44 -17.09
CA GLN A 39 6.84 -2.77 -17.67
C GLN A 39 8.21 -3.30 -17.24
N GLY A 40 8.35 -4.63 -17.18
CA GLY A 40 9.60 -5.29 -16.78
C GLY A 40 10.11 -4.81 -15.41
N ASN A 41 11.38 -4.41 -15.36
CA ASN A 41 12.04 -3.95 -14.14
C ASN A 41 11.63 -2.54 -13.68
N GLN A 42 10.80 -1.84 -14.44
CA GLN A 42 10.27 -0.51 -14.11
C GLN A 42 8.81 -0.59 -13.61
N ARG A 43 8.33 -1.80 -13.28
CA ARG A 43 6.97 -1.98 -12.80
C ARG A 43 6.83 -1.41 -11.39
N TRP A 44 5.77 -0.62 -11.20
CA TRP A 44 5.36 -0.10 -9.90
C TRP A 44 3.83 -0.12 -9.80
N HIS A 45 3.33 0.05 -8.58
CA HIS A 45 1.93 -0.10 -8.25
C HIS A 45 1.45 1.09 -7.43
N GLN A 46 0.31 1.65 -7.82
CA GLN A 46 -0.44 2.54 -6.95
C GLN A 46 -1.45 1.70 -6.15
N ILE A 47 -1.48 1.90 -4.85
CA ILE A 47 -2.34 1.13 -3.94
C ILE A 47 -3.18 2.12 -3.14
N ASP A 48 -4.47 2.10 -3.40
CA ASP A 48 -5.44 2.91 -2.66
C ASP A 48 -5.78 2.20 -1.37
N VAL A 49 -5.68 2.91 -0.25
CA VAL A 49 -5.89 2.36 1.08
C VAL A 49 -6.84 3.27 1.84
N SER A 50 -7.89 2.67 2.39
CA SER A 50 -8.71 3.30 3.41
C SER A 50 -8.02 3.06 4.76
N TRP A 51 -7.30 4.08 5.26
CA TRP A 51 -6.54 3.98 6.51
C TRP A 51 -7.46 4.12 7.72
N ASP A 52 -7.18 3.34 8.77
CA ASP A 52 -8.04 3.32 9.96
C ASP A 52 -8.02 4.63 10.74
N ASN A 53 -6.97 5.44 10.55
CA ASN A 53 -6.86 6.78 11.13
C ASN A 53 -7.64 7.86 10.34
N GLY A 54 -8.40 7.46 9.32
CA GLY A 54 -9.20 8.35 8.49
C GLY A 54 -8.46 9.03 7.35
N ARG A 55 -7.18 8.71 7.12
CA ARG A 55 -6.44 9.23 5.96
C ARG A 55 -6.79 8.50 4.67
N SER A 56 -6.56 9.18 3.55
CA SER A 56 -6.83 8.70 2.18
C SER A 56 -5.59 8.70 1.27
N LEU A 57 -4.37 8.75 1.85
CA LEU A 57 -3.15 8.76 1.04
C LEU A 57 -2.90 7.40 0.40
N MET A 58 -2.52 7.40 -0.88
CA MET A 58 -2.22 6.20 -1.67
C MET A 58 -0.75 5.82 -1.51
N LEU A 59 -0.41 4.53 -1.66
CA LEU A 59 0.99 4.08 -1.72
C LEU A 59 1.49 3.99 -3.16
N VAL A 60 2.79 4.22 -3.36
CA VAL A 60 3.53 3.95 -4.60
C VAL A 60 4.58 2.88 -4.31
N SER A 61 4.37 1.65 -4.77
CA SER A 61 5.22 0.49 -4.45
C SER A 61 5.83 -0.18 -5.68
N PRO A 62 7.17 -0.29 -5.78
CA PRO A 62 8.18 0.41 -4.97
C PRO A 62 8.15 1.95 -5.20
N PRO A 63 8.66 2.78 -4.26
CA PRO A 63 9.50 2.41 -3.11
C PRO A 63 8.75 2.15 -1.80
N ASP A 64 7.47 2.50 -1.67
CA ASP A 64 6.73 2.29 -0.44
C ASP A 64 6.63 0.79 -0.12
N THR A 65 6.75 0.47 1.17
CA THR A 65 6.75 -0.91 1.65
C THR A 65 5.68 -1.11 2.71
N PHE A 66 5.04 -2.27 2.64
CA PHE A 66 3.96 -2.69 3.53
C PHE A 66 3.95 -4.20 3.67
N GLU A 67 3.25 -4.70 4.68
CA GLU A 67 2.93 -6.11 4.83
C GLU A 67 1.42 -6.33 4.76
N ILE A 68 1.00 -7.46 4.19
CA ILE A 68 -0.40 -7.90 4.23
C ILE A 68 -0.60 -8.65 5.55
N ILE A 69 -1.44 -8.11 6.43
CA ILE A 69 -1.69 -8.65 7.79
C ILE A 69 -2.99 -9.47 7.88
N SER A 70 -3.89 -9.34 6.91
CA SER A 70 -5.02 -10.25 6.69
C SER A 70 -5.45 -10.19 5.24
N GLY A 71 -5.83 -11.33 4.67
CA GLY A 71 -6.45 -11.37 3.34
C GLY A 71 -7.96 -11.50 3.45
N ASP A 72 -8.68 -10.96 2.47
CA ASP A 72 -10.07 -11.38 2.27
C ASP A 72 -10.07 -12.85 1.80
N LYS A 73 -10.94 -13.67 2.39
CA LYS A 73 -10.97 -15.13 2.16
C LYS A 73 -11.49 -15.49 0.78
#